data_AF-A0A832Z6E1-F1
#
_entry.id   AF-A0A832Z6E1-F1
#
_cell.length_a   1.000
_cell.length_b   1.000
_cell.length_c   1.000
_cell.angle_alpha   90.00
_cell.angle_beta   90.00
_cell.angle_gamma   90.00
#
_symmetry.space_group_name_H-M   'P 1'
#
loop_
_entity.id
_entity.type
_entity.pdbx_description
1 polymer ?
#
loop_
_entity_poly.entity_id
_entity_poly.type
_entity_poly.pdbx_seq_one_letter_code
_entity_poly.pdbx_strand_id
1 'polypeptide(L)'
;MPSEVYIDNIFVGYVDNPKQFVAKIKEDRRKGKIPSFINVMYDEDTNTVKIFTHKGRIQRPLIVVKNGKPLLTEKHIEKLKKGETKWSDLEKKGIIEWVDPAEEENIYVALTPEEVTKEHTHMEISPLVIFGILTSLVPFSNHNQSARLNRGMRTQKQAHAVYALNFWTRFDSDISIAYYPQEPIVRTFSHEIFKHEDAIGQNVIVAVMTQEGYSMEDAIILNRASIERGLFRSVYFRPYEIEELKYPGGLQDEIKIPDPDVVHYKGKYRYRHLDDDGIVYPEAEMEGGDVLVGRVSPPRFIGI
;
A
#
# COMPACT_ATOMS: atom_id res chain seq x y z
N MET A 1 -17.23 -30.38 -34.24
CA MET A 1 -16.15 -31.29 -33.79
C MET A 1 -16.10 -31.20 -32.28
N PRO A 2 -15.87 -32.31 -31.56
CA PRO A 2 -15.70 -32.25 -30.11
C PRO A 2 -14.52 -31.34 -29.76
N SER A 3 -14.67 -30.56 -28.69
CA SER A 3 -13.63 -29.67 -28.17
C SER A 3 -12.78 -30.40 -27.14
N GLU A 4 -11.47 -30.16 -27.16
CA GLU A 4 -10.56 -30.71 -26.15
C GLU A 4 -10.72 -29.99 -24.82
N VAL A 5 -10.63 -30.73 -23.72
CA VAL A 5 -10.72 -30.19 -22.36
C VAL A 5 -9.38 -30.35 -21.65
N TYR A 6 -8.85 -29.24 -21.16
CA TYR A 6 -7.61 -29.16 -20.40
C TYR A 6 -7.89 -28.68 -18.97
N ILE A 7 -7.27 -29.30 -17.98
CA ILE A 7 -7.25 -28.82 -16.59
C ILE A 7 -5.81 -28.47 -16.26
N ASP A 8 -5.53 -27.19 -15.99
CA ASP A 8 -4.17 -26.67 -15.74
C ASP A 8 -3.16 -27.14 -16.81
N ASN A 9 -3.55 -27.04 -18.08
CA ASN A 9 -2.81 -27.48 -19.27
C ASN A 9 -2.60 -29.00 -19.43
N ILE A 10 -3.21 -29.82 -18.57
CA ILE A 10 -3.21 -31.27 -18.73
C ILE A 10 -4.47 -31.65 -19.52
N PHE A 11 -4.30 -32.35 -20.63
CA PHE A 11 -5.42 -32.89 -21.40
C PHE A 11 -6.19 -33.92 -20.58
N VAL A 12 -7.53 -33.79 -20.53
CA VAL A 12 -8.40 -34.67 -19.74
C VAL A 12 -9.43 -35.40 -20.61
N GLY A 13 -9.83 -34.84 -21.74
CA GLY A 13 -10.79 -35.49 -22.63
C GLY A 13 -11.44 -34.54 -23.62
N TYR A 14 -12.63 -34.93 -24.09
CA TYR A 14 -13.38 -34.22 -25.11
C TYR A 14 -14.79 -33.86 -24.64
N VAL A 15 -15.36 -32.80 -25.20
CA VAL A 15 -16.75 -32.40 -24.99
C VAL A 15 -17.41 -31.98 -26.30
N ASP A 16 -18.63 -32.46 -26.56
CA ASP A 16 -19.32 -32.19 -27.83
C ASP A 16 -19.86 -30.75 -27.92
N ASN A 17 -20.37 -30.21 -26.81
CA ASN A 17 -20.93 -28.86 -26.74
C ASN A 17 -20.17 -28.01 -25.71
N PRO A 18 -19.06 -27.36 -26.12
CA PRO A 18 -18.21 -26.61 -25.21
C PRO A 18 -18.95 -25.44 -24.55
N LYS A 19 -19.79 -24.72 -25.29
CA LYS A 19 -20.55 -23.56 -24.76
C LYS A 19 -21.49 -24.00 -23.63
N GLN A 20 -22.21 -25.10 -23.82
CA GLN A 20 -23.08 -25.65 -22.79
C GLN A 20 -22.29 -26.19 -21.59
N PHE A 21 -21.14 -26.81 -21.83
CA PHE A 21 -20.26 -27.32 -20.79
C PHE A 21 -19.69 -26.19 -19.91
N VAL A 22 -19.17 -25.13 -20.53
CA VAL A 22 -18.71 -23.93 -19.83
C VAL A 22 -19.85 -23.28 -19.03
N ALA A 23 -21.03 -23.12 -19.63
CA ALA A 23 -22.19 -22.57 -18.93
C ALA A 23 -22.58 -23.40 -17.69
N LYS A 24 -22.50 -24.74 -17.79
CA LYS A 24 -22.76 -25.65 -16.68
C LYS A 24 -21.73 -25.52 -15.56
N ILE A 25 -20.43 -25.42 -15.89
CA ILE A 25 -19.37 -25.18 -14.89
C ILE A 25 -19.63 -23.87 -14.15
N LYS A 26 -19.90 -22.78 -14.87
CA LYS A 26 -20.22 -21.47 -14.25
C LYS A 26 -21.48 -21.56 -13.39
N GLU A 27 -22.51 -22.28 -13.82
CA GLU A 27 -23.73 -22.47 -13.03
C GLU A 27 -23.49 -23.29 -11.75
N ASP A 28 -22.71 -24.37 -11.85
CA ASP A 28 -22.35 -25.20 -10.71
C ASP A 28 -21.47 -24.41 -9.71
N ARG A 29 -20.61 -23.51 -10.21
CA ARG A 29 -19.84 -22.56 -9.38
C ARG A 29 -20.75 -21.59 -8.64
N ARG A 30 -21.69 -20.95 -9.35
CA ARG A 30 -22.67 -20.01 -8.79
C ARG A 30 -23.63 -20.65 -7.78
N LYS A 31 -23.83 -21.97 -7.87
CA LYS A 31 -24.60 -22.78 -6.90
C LYS A 31 -23.76 -23.28 -5.73
N GLY A 32 -22.45 -23.01 -5.71
CA GLY A 32 -21.52 -23.45 -4.68
C GLY A 32 -21.19 -24.94 -4.72
N LYS A 33 -21.46 -25.64 -5.83
CA LYS A 33 -21.11 -27.07 -5.98
C LYS A 33 -19.62 -27.27 -6.25
N ILE A 34 -18.99 -26.30 -6.90
CA ILE A 34 -17.55 -26.25 -7.12
C ILE A 34 -16.98 -24.98 -6.49
N PRO A 35 -15.70 -24.99 -6.08
CA PRO A 35 -15.06 -23.82 -5.51
C PRO A 35 -15.11 -22.59 -6.43
N SER A 36 -15.30 -21.41 -5.84
CA SER A 36 -15.40 -20.13 -6.55
C SER A 36 -14.12 -19.71 -7.27
N PHE A 37 -12.97 -20.22 -6.84
CA PHE A 37 -11.68 -19.92 -7.47
C PHE A 37 -11.46 -20.67 -8.78
N ILE A 38 -12.25 -21.69 -9.13
CA ILE A 38 -12.09 -22.43 -10.38
C ILE A 38 -12.61 -21.54 -11.51
N ASN A 39 -11.80 -21.28 -12.54
CA ASN A 39 -12.20 -20.54 -13.74
C ASN A 39 -12.21 -21.43 -14.97
N VAL A 40 -13.01 -21.04 -15.96
CA VAL A 40 -13.16 -21.77 -17.21
C VAL A 40 -13.19 -20.82 -18.39
N MET A 41 -12.39 -21.14 -19.39
CA MET A 41 -12.31 -20.47 -20.68
C MET A 41 -12.70 -21.45 -21.78
N TYR A 42 -13.48 -21.00 -22.74
CA TYR A 42 -13.64 -21.63 -24.05
C TYR A 42 -12.97 -20.74 -25.10
N ASP A 43 -11.95 -21.30 -25.72
CA ASP A 43 -11.17 -20.68 -26.78
C ASP A 43 -11.77 -21.13 -28.13
N GLU A 44 -12.50 -20.23 -28.79
CA GLU A 44 -13.20 -20.52 -30.05
C GLU A 44 -12.23 -20.77 -31.21
N ASP A 45 -11.06 -20.12 -31.20
CA ASP A 45 -10.07 -20.21 -32.27
C ASP A 45 -9.37 -21.57 -32.28
N THR A 46 -9.03 -22.09 -31.10
CA THR A 46 -8.41 -23.42 -30.95
C THR A 46 -9.43 -24.54 -30.72
N ASN A 47 -10.70 -24.19 -30.53
CA ASN A 47 -11.77 -25.13 -30.15
C ASN A 47 -11.40 -25.94 -28.88
N THR A 48 -10.88 -25.26 -27.85
CA THR A 48 -10.46 -25.89 -26.58
C THR A 48 -11.14 -25.27 -25.38
N VAL A 49 -11.48 -26.11 -24.39
CA VAL A 49 -11.95 -25.67 -23.07
C VAL A 49 -10.80 -25.82 -22.09
N LYS A 50 -10.44 -24.72 -21.42
CA LYS A 50 -9.36 -24.68 -20.43
C LYS A 50 -9.95 -24.36 -19.07
N ILE A 51 -9.72 -25.23 -18.10
CA ILE A 51 -10.14 -25.08 -16.71
C ILE A 51 -8.89 -24.82 -15.87
N PHE A 52 -8.93 -23.77 -15.07
CA PHE A 52 -7.81 -23.35 -14.23
C PHE A 52 -8.14 -23.54 -12.76
N THR A 53 -7.28 -24.29 -12.05
CA THR A 53 -7.46 -24.59 -10.61
C THR A 53 -6.23 -24.24 -9.77
N HIS A 54 -5.09 -23.95 -10.40
CA HIS A 54 -3.86 -23.63 -9.69
C HIS A 54 -3.94 -22.32 -8.88
N LYS A 55 -3.09 -22.27 -7.84
CA LYS A 55 -2.91 -21.12 -6.94
C LYS A 55 -2.02 -20.05 -7.59
N GLY A 56 -2.19 -18.80 -7.17
CA GLY A 56 -1.37 -17.66 -7.62
C GLY A 56 -1.95 -16.86 -8.78
N ARG A 57 -3.09 -17.30 -9.34
CA ARG A 57 -3.84 -16.50 -10.32
C ARG A 57 -4.42 -15.25 -9.68
N ILE A 58 -4.35 -14.15 -10.42
CA ILE A 58 -5.02 -12.92 -10.05
C ILE A 58 -6.46 -13.03 -10.55
N GLN A 59 -7.41 -12.70 -9.69
CA GLN A 59 -8.84 -12.68 -9.99
C GLN A 59 -9.42 -11.34 -9.59
N ARG A 60 -10.45 -10.90 -10.30
CA ARG A 60 -11.23 -9.72 -9.96
C ARG A 60 -12.71 -10.08 -9.75
N PRO A 61 -13.37 -9.51 -8.75
CA PRO A 61 -14.78 -9.77 -8.49
C PRO A 61 -15.65 -8.93 -9.42
N LEU A 62 -16.61 -9.57 -10.09
CA LEU A 62 -17.60 -8.90 -10.94
C LEU A 62 -19.02 -9.24 -10.48
N ILE A 63 -19.96 -8.34 -10.77
CA ILE A 63 -21.38 -8.57 -10.55
C ILE A 63 -21.93 -9.35 -11.73
N VAL A 64 -22.59 -10.48 -11.46
CA VAL A 64 -23.21 -11.29 -12.52
C VAL A 64 -24.45 -10.56 -13.06
N VAL A 65 -24.58 -10.51 -14.39
CA VAL A 65 -25.74 -9.97 -15.10
C VAL A 65 -26.49 -11.12 -15.78
N LYS A 66 -27.82 -11.13 -15.68
CA LYS A 66 -28.68 -12.06 -16.41
C LYS A 66 -29.78 -11.30 -17.14
N ASN A 67 -29.87 -11.50 -18.45
CA ASN A 67 -30.90 -10.92 -19.30
C ASN A 67 -31.03 -9.38 -19.16
N GLY A 68 -29.88 -8.69 -19.05
CA GLY A 68 -29.83 -7.24 -18.88
C GLY A 68 -30.22 -6.75 -17.48
N LYS A 69 -30.18 -7.61 -16.47
CA LYS A 69 -30.39 -7.24 -15.07
C LYS A 69 -29.23 -7.74 -14.20
N PRO A 70 -28.53 -6.85 -13.48
CA PRO A 70 -27.58 -7.26 -12.46
C PRO A 70 -28.26 -8.10 -11.37
N LEU A 71 -27.62 -9.17 -10.91
CA LEU A 71 -28.14 -9.99 -9.81
C LEU A 71 -28.00 -9.28 -8.45
N LEU A 72 -27.09 -8.32 -8.34
CA LEU A 72 -27.00 -7.43 -7.19
C LEU A 72 -28.15 -6.42 -7.26
N THR A 73 -28.93 -6.33 -6.18
CA THR A 73 -30.11 -5.45 -6.10
C THR A 73 -30.00 -4.53 -4.90
N GLU A 74 -30.76 -3.44 -4.88
CA GLU A 74 -30.78 -2.49 -3.73
C GLU A 74 -31.10 -3.19 -2.40
N LYS A 75 -31.98 -4.20 -2.41
CA LYS A 75 -32.28 -5.00 -1.21
C LYS A 75 -31.05 -5.73 -0.66
N HIS A 76 -30.17 -6.21 -1.54
CA HIS A 76 -28.91 -6.83 -1.11
C HIS A 76 -27.98 -5.79 -0.47
N ILE A 77 -27.94 -4.58 -1.02
CA ILE A 77 -27.14 -3.45 -0.50
C ILE A 77 -27.66 -3.00 0.87
N GLU A 78 -28.98 -2.90 1.06
CA GLU A 78 -29.57 -2.58 2.36
C GLU A 78 -29.23 -3.61 3.43
N LYS A 79 -29.29 -4.91 3.09
CA LYS A 79 -28.91 -5.99 4.00
C LYS A 79 -27.43 -5.97 4.36
N LEU A 80 -26.56 -5.65 3.40
CA LEU A 80 -25.13 -5.44 3.65
C LEU A 80 -24.92 -4.28 4.64
N LYS A 81 -25.59 -3.14 4.43
CA LYS A 81 -25.48 -1.96 5.31
C LYS A 81 -25.96 -2.25 6.74
N LYS A 82 -26.97 -3.09 6.91
CA LYS A 82 -27.47 -3.54 8.22
C LYS A 82 -26.63 -4.65 8.86
N GLY A 83 -25.66 -5.22 8.15
CA GLY A 83 -24.86 -6.34 8.63
C GLY A 83 -25.59 -7.70 8.62
N GLU A 84 -26.77 -7.79 8.00
CA GLU A 84 -27.57 -9.02 7.89
C GLU A 84 -27.00 -10.03 6.88
N THR A 85 -26.11 -9.58 6.00
CA THR A 85 -25.49 -10.38 4.95
C THR A 85 -24.05 -9.92 4.79
N LYS A 86 -23.12 -10.85 4.55
CA LYS A 86 -21.70 -10.56 4.33
C LYS A 86 -21.34 -10.71 2.85
N TRP A 87 -20.16 -10.21 2.47
CA TRP A 87 -19.62 -10.38 1.12
C TRP A 87 -19.60 -11.85 0.68
N SER A 88 -19.15 -12.74 1.56
CA SER A 88 -19.08 -14.17 1.30
C SER A 88 -20.44 -14.82 1.02
N ASP A 89 -21.53 -14.24 1.52
CA ASP A 89 -22.89 -14.72 1.23
C ASP A 89 -23.32 -14.33 -0.19
N LEU A 90 -22.87 -13.19 -0.70
CA LEU A 90 -23.13 -12.78 -2.10
C LEU A 90 -22.37 -13.66 -3.08
N GLU A 91 -21.14 -14.03 -2.74
CA GLU A 91 -20.33 -15.00 -3.50
C GLU A 91 -21.00 -16.37 -3.52
N LYS A 92 -21.41 -16.91 -2.37
CA LYS A 92 -22.11 -18.20 -2.27
C LYS A 92 -23.44 -18.25 -3.03
N LYS A 93 -24.11 -17.10 -3.16
CA LYS A 93 -25.35 -16.96 -3.95
C LYS A 93 -25.10 -16.78 -5.45
N GLY A 94 -23.83 -16.71 -5.88
CA GLY A 94 -23.45 -16.48 -7.26
C GLY A 94 -23.83 -15.09 -7.78
N ILE A 95 -23.99 -14.11 -6.87
CA ILE A 95 -24.24 -12.71 -7.23
C ILE A 95 -22.94 -12.03 -7.65
N ILE A 96 -21.87 -12.33 -6.90
CA ILE A 96 -20.50 -11.93 -7.20
C ILE A 96 -19.74 -13.15 -7.70
N GLU A 97 -18.94 -12.96 -8.75
CA GLU A 97 -18.14 -14.01 -9.37
C GLU A 97 -16.70 -13.55 -9.52
N TRP A 98 -15.75 -14.41 -9.12
CA TRP A 98 -14.32 -14.15 -9.26
C TRP A 98 -13.85 -14.63 -10.63
N VAL A 99 -13.38 -13.68 -11.44
CA VAL A 99 -12.97 -13.92 -12.83
C VAL A 99 -11.47 -13.71 -12.95
N ASP A 100 -10.78 -14.67 -13.56
CA ASP A 100 -9.36 -14.54 -13.92
C ASP A 100 -9.20 -14.03 -15.37
N PRO A 101 -8.00 -13.61 -15.79
CA PRO A 101 -7.79 -13.07 -17.13
C PRO A 101 -8.20 -14.03 -18.26
N ALA A 102 -8.13 -15.35 -18.05
CA ALA A 102 -8.47 -16.32 -19.09
C ALA A 102 -9.99 -16.44 -19.27
N GLU A 103 -10.75 -16.49 -18.18
CA GLU A 103 -12.22 -16.48 -18.26
C GLU A 103 -12.76 -15.11 -18.67
N GLU A 104 -12.02 -14.04 -18.39
CA GLU A 104 -12.37 -12.68 -18.78
C GLU A 104 -12.56 -12.51 -20.31
N GLU A 105 -11.78 -13.25 -21.10
CA GLU A 105 -11.87 -13.25 -22.58
C GLU A 105 -13.25 -13.71 -23.09
N ASN A 106 -14.03 -14.44 -22.29
CA ASN A 106 -15.34 -14.97 -22.69
C ASN A 106 -16.51 -14.22 -22.08
N ILE A 107 -16.29 -13.06 -21.46
CA ILE A 107 -17.34 -12.28 -20.82
C ILE A 107 -17.41 -10.88 -21.41
N TYR A 108 -18.63 -10.35 -21.45
CA TYR A 108 -18.89 -8.96 -21.80
C TYR A 108 -19.30 -8.20 -20.54
N VAL A 109 -18.50 -7.20 -20.15
CA VAL A 109 -18.57 -6.48 -18.87
C VAL A 109 -19.06 -5.05 -19.10
N ALA A 110 -20.13 -4.65 -18.43
CA ALA A 110 -20.58 -3.26 -18.40
C ALA A 110 -19.82 -2.46 -17.33
N LEU A 111 -19.44 -1.22 -17.60
CA LEU A 111 -18.72 -0.39 -16.62
C LEU A 111 -19.64 0.23 -15.58
N THR A 112 -20.85 0.61 -16.00
CA THR A 112 -21.86 1.20 -15.13
C THR A 112 -23.22 0.52 -15.28
N PRO A 113 -24.12 0.66 -14.30
CA PRO A 113 -25.47 0.08 -14.37
C PRO A 113 -26.29 0.57 -15.57
N GLU A 114 -26.04 1.79 -16.05
CA GLU A 114 -26.77 2.40 -17.17
C GLU A 114 -26.42 1.77 -18.51
N GLU A 115 -25.21 1.22 -18.66
CA GLU A 115 -24.73 0.58 -19.88
C GLU A 115 -25.23 -0.88 -20.03
N VAL A 116 -25.86 -1.43 -19.00
CA VAL A 116 -26.25 -2.85 -18.97
C VAL A 116 -27.32 -3.14 -20.03
N THR A 117 -26.92 -3.94 -21.01
CA THR A 117 -27.80 -4.52 -22.04
C THR A 117 -28.00 -6.02 -21.83
N LYS A 118 -28.87 -6.66 -22.64
CA LYS A 118 -29.09 -8.11 -22.60
C LYS A 118 -27.87 -8.95 -23.02
N GLU A 119 -26.91 -8.34 -23.70
CA GLU A 119 -25.68 -9.00 -24.17
C GLU A 119 -24.62 -9.07 -23.07
N HIS A 120 -24.69 -8.18 -22.08
CA HIS A 120 -23.75 -8.15 -20.98
C HIS A 120 -23.92 -9.37 -20.06
N THR A 121 -22.79 -9.96 -19.71
CA THR A 121 -22.70 -11.13 -18.83
C THR A 121 -22.34 -10.74 -17.40
N HIS A 122 -21.61 -9.63 -17.25
CA HIS A 122 -21.10 -9.13 -15.99
C HIS A 122 -21.15 -7.59 -15.98
N MET A 123 -20.96 -7.02 -14.79
CA MET A 123 -20.88 -5.58 -14.57
C MET A 123 -19.80 -5.31 -13.52
N GLU A 124 -19.07 -4.21 -13.69
CA GLU A 124 -18.12 -3.71 -12.70
C GLU A 124 -18.83 -3.34 -11.39
N ILE A 125 -18.15 -3.52 -10.27
CA ILE A 125 -18.64 -3.02 -8.97
C ILE A 125 -18.51 -1.50 -8.93
N SER A 126 -17.37 -0.99 -9.39
CA SER A 126 -17.13 0.43 -9.61
C SER A 126 -15.95 0.59 -10.57
N PRO A 127 -16.02 1.53 -11.54
CA PRO A 127 -14.92 1.80 -12.45
C PRO A 127 -13.69 2.40 -11.74
N LEU A 128 -13.83 2.86 -10.49
CA LEU A 128 -12.72 3.44 -9.72
C LEU A 128 -11.74 2.39 -9.17
N VAL A 129 -12.15 1.12 -9.14
CA VAL A 129 -11.36 0.02 -8.55
C VAL A 129 -10.20 -0.42 -9.46
N ILE A 130 -10.07 0.19 -10.65
CA ILE A 130 -8.90 0.04 -11.52
C ILE A 130 -7.63 0.65 -10.91
N PHE A 131 -7.78 1.62 -10.00
CA PHE A 131 -6.66 2.32 -9.38
C PHE A 131 -6.14 1.59 -8.15
N GLY A 132 -4.82 1.54 -8.00
CA GLY A 132 -4.20 1.17 -6.74
C GLY A 132 -4.43 2.23 -5.66
N ILE A 133 -4.26 1.83 -4.40
CA ILE A 133 -4.53 2.64 -3.19
C ILE A 133 -3.96 4.07 -3.28
N LEU A 134 -2.72 4.22 -3.74
CA LEU A 134 -2.08 5.53 -3.76
C LEU A 134 -2.53 6.40 -4.92
N THR A 135 -2.83 5.80 -6.07
CA THR A 135 -3.39 6.55 -7.20
C THR A 135 -4.81 7.02 -6.88
N SER A 136 -5.58 6.21 -6.14
CA SER A 136 -6.94 6.56 -5.75
C SER A 136 -7.02 7.65 -4.67
N LEU A 137 -5.91 8.00 -4.01
CA LEU A 137 -5.82 9.19 -3.14
C LEU A 137 -5.70 10.50 -3.92
N VAL A 138 -5.33 10.47 -5.21
CA VAL A 138 -5.22 11.69 -6.02
C VAL A 138 -6.63 12.18 -6.40
N PRO A 139 -7.07 13.36 -5.93
CA PRO A 139 -8.40 13.86 -6.24
C PRO A 139 -8.51 14.21 -7.73
N PHE A 140 -9.71 13.99 -8.29
CA PHE A 140 -10.01 14.29 -9.70
C PHE A 140 -8.99 13.71 -10.69
N SER A 141 -8.58 12.46 -10.46
CA SER A 141 -7.52 11.81 -11.24
C SER A 141 -7.79 11.80 -12.75
N ASN A 142 -9.06 11.69 -13.15
CA ASN A 142 -9.52 11.72 -14.54
C ASN A 142 -9.32 13.09 -15.25
N HIS A 143 -9.05 14.16 -14.51
CA HIS A 143 -8.78 15.50 -15.08
C HIS A 143 -7.27 15.78 -15.24
N ASN A 144 -6.42 14.83 -14.86
CA ASN A 144 -4.97 14.99 -14.88
C ASN A 144 -4.34 14.12 -15.98
N GLN A 145 -3.20 14.58 -16.49
CA GLN A 145 -2.36 13.75 -17.37
C GLN A 145 -1.81 12.55 -16.57
N SER A 146 -1.76 11.38 -17.19
CA SER A 146 -1.26 10.14 -16.58
C SER A 146 0.15 10.28 -15.95
N ALA A 147 1.06 11.00 -16.61
CA ALA A 147 2.39 11.28 -16.08
C ALA A 147 2.37 12.06 -14.75
N ARG A 148 1.40 12.98 -14.58
CA ARG A 148 1.22 13.75 -13.33
C ARG A 148 0.63 12.89 -12.22
N LEU A 149 -0.28 11.98 -12.53
CA LEU A 149 -0.80 11.00 -11.58
C LEU A 149 0.32 10.12 -11.01
N ASN A 150 1.18 9.60 -11.89
CA ASN A 150 2.33 8.79 -11.48
C ASN A 150 3.30 9.57 -10.57
N ARG A 151 3.54 10.86 -10.87
CA ARG A 151 4.36 11.73 -10.01
C ARG A 151 3.69 11.94 -8.65
N GLY A 152 2.40 12.29 -8.63
CA GLY A 152 1.62 12.51 -7.41
C GLY A 152 1.62 11.30 -6.48
N MET A 153 1.38 10.11 -7.03
CA MET A 153 1.44 8.84 -6.29
C MET A 153 2.82 8.62 -5.65
N ARG A 154 3.93 8.88 -6.37
CA ARG A 154 5.28 8.70 -5.82
C ARG A 154 5.58 9.71 -4.72
N THR A 155 5.15 10.96 -4.87
CA THR A 155 5.37 12.00 -3.86
C THR A 155 4.56 11.75 -2.59
N GLN A 156 3.36 11.16 -2.68
CA GLN A 156 2.58 10.79 -1.49
C GLN A 156 3.29 9.76 -0.61
N LYS A 157 4.02 8.80 -1.20
CA LYS A 157 4.84 7.84 -0.43
C LYS A 157 5.98 8.49 0.36
N GLN A 158 6.39 9.69 -0.02
CA GLN A 158 7.52 10.42 0.56
C GLN A 158 7.06 11.54 1.51
N ALA A 159 5.75 11.79 1.58
CA ALA A 159 5.23 12.87 2.38
C ALA A 159 5.34 12.55 3.88
N HIS A 160 5.63 13.59 4.67
CA HIS A 160 5.72 13.45 6.12
C HIS A 160 4.33 13.38 6.72
N ALA A 161 4.10 12.38 7.57
CA ALA A 161 2.87 12.14 8.29
C ALA A 161 3.16 11.37 9.57
N VAL A 162 2.15 11.20 10.42
CA VAL A 162 2.23 10.23 11.52
C VAL A 162 2.06 8.84 10.91
N TYR A 163 3.15 8.10 10.77
CA TYR A 163 3.13 6.78 10.10
C TYR A 163 2.70 5.63 11.03
N ALA A 164 2.86 5.79 12.35
CA ALA A 164 2.47 4.80 13.35
C ALA A 164 2.11 5.52 14.66
N LEU A 165 1.04 5.12 15.34
CA LEU A 165 0.62 5.76 16.61
C LEU A 165 1.62 5.55 17.76
N ASN A 166 2.35 4.44 17.74
CA ASN A 166 3.35 4.08 18.75
C ASN A 166 4.78 4.45 18.33
N PHE A 167 4.96 5.43 17.44
CA PHE A 167 6.29 5.84 16.96
C PHE A 167 7.26 6.20 18.11
N TRP A 168 6.75 6.73 19.23
CA TRP A 168 7.55 7.07 20.42
C TRP A 168 8.29 5.88 21.05
N THR A 169 7.78 4.66 20.87
CA THR A 169 8.38 3.45 21.45
C THR A 169 9.13 2.62 20.43
N ARG A 170 9.30 3.14 19.20
CA ARG A 170 9.90 2.41 18.08
C ARG A 170 11.30 2.94 17.79
N PHE A 171 12.18 2.02 17.42
CA PHE A 171 13.54 2.31 16.96
C PHE A 171 13.60 2.23 15.42
N ASP A 172 12.73 2.96 14.74
CA ASP A 172 12.77 3.03 13.28
C ASP A 172 13.81 4.08 12.82
N SER A 173 14.63 3.71 11.84
CA SER A 173 15.69 4.59 11.33
C SER A 173 15.20 5.57 10.27
N ASP A 174 15.77 6.77 10.29
CA ASP A 174 15.58 7.83 9.29
C ASP A 174 14.12 8.20 9.03
N ILE A 175 13.36 8.43 10.10
CA ILE A 175 11.94 8.77 10.03
C ILE A 175 11.72 10.27 10.21
N SER A 176 10.77 10.84 9.46
CA SER A 176 10.33 12.22 9.62
C SER A 176 8.83 12.26 9.92
N ILE A 177 8.45 12.95 10.99
CA ILE A 177 7.07 13.04 11.47
C ILE A 177 6.62 14.50 11.42
N ALA A 178 5.47 14.75 10.78
CA ALA A 178 4.85 16.07 10.76
C ALA A 178 4.23 16.42 12.12
N TYR A 179 4.40 17.66 12.60
CA TYR A 179 3.81 18.11 13.86
C TYR A 179 2.29 18.22 13.80
N TYR A 180 1.77 18.75 12.70
CA TYR A 180 0.35 19.08 12.56
C TYR A 180 -0.20 18.56 11.23
N PRO A 181 -0.25 17.24 11.00
CA PRO A 181 -0.91 16.70 9.82
C PRO A 181 -2.39 17.09 9.80
N GLN A 182 -2.95 17.29 8.61
CA GLN A 182 -4.35 17.63 8.43
C GLN A 182 -4.99 16.70 7.42
N GLU A 183 -6.25 16.36 7.66
CA GLU A 183 -7.06 15.68 6.66
C GLU A 183 -7.28 16.57 5.45
N PRO A 184 -7.13 16.06 4.22
CA PRO A 184 -7.36 16.84 3.02
C PRO A 184 -8.84 17.28 2.94
N ILE A 185 -9.07 18.54 2.60
CA ILE A 185 -10.44 19.09 2.45
C ILE A 185 -11.18 18.37 1.30
N VAL A 186 -10.50 18.15 0.18
CA VAL A 186 -11.04 17.42 -0.96
C VAL A 186 -10.62 15.96 -0.85
N ARG A 187 -11.61 15.08 -0.68
CA ARG A 187 -11.41 13.65 -0.42
C ARG A 187 -11.85 12.80 -1.60
N THR A 188 -11.28 11.59 -1.65
CA THR A 188 -11.69 10.51 -2.55
C THR A 188 -12.32 9.38 -1.76
N PHE A 189 -12.98 8.43 -2.44
CA PHE A 189 -13.56 7.24 -1.81
C PHE A 189 -12.54 6.44 -0.98
N SER A 190 -11.24 6.53 -1.29
CA SER A 190 -10.19 5.82 -0.56
C SER A 190 -10.00 6.36 0.85
N HIS A 191 -10.10 7.68 1.05
CA HIS A 191 -9.98 8.31 2.36
C HIS A 191 -11.09 7.81 3.32
N GLU A 192 -12.30 7.54 2.80
CA GLU A 192 -13.39 6.96 3.59
C GLU A 192 -13.13 5.51 3.98
N ILE A 193 -12.52 4.72 3.08
CA ILE A 193 -12.13 3.33 3.35
C ILE A 193 -11.08 3.26 4.46
N PHE A 194 -10.09 4.16 4.44
CA PHE A 194 -9.04 4.25 5.47
C PHE A 194 -9.46 5.03 6.72
N LYS A 195 -10.73 5.45 6.80
CA LYS A 195 -11.30 6.17 7.96
C LYS A 195 -10.43 7.34 8.43
N HIS A 196 -9.87 8.09 7.49
CA HIS A 196 -9.09 9.30 7.78
C HIS A 196 -7.76 9.07 8.52
N GLU A 197 -7.26 7.83 8.58
CA GLU A 197 -5.92 7.53 9.12
C GLU A 197 -4.78 7.97 8.17
N ASP A 198 -5.12 8.61 7.05
CA ASP A 198 -4.25 9.05 5.97
C ASP A 198 -4.05 10.57 5.93
N ALA A 199 -4.08 11.24 7.09
CA ALA A 199 -3.73 12.66 7.21
C ALA A 199 -2.25 12.90 6.85
N ILE A 200 -2.00 13.04 5.56
CA ILE A 200 -0.69 13.20 4.96
C ILE A 200 -0.54 14.65 4.48
N GLY A 201 0.34 15.40 5.13
CA GLY A 201 0.59 16.81 4.82
C GLY A 201 -0.41 17.77 5.48
N GLN A 202 -0.60 18.94 4.88
CA GLN A 202 -1.42 20.03 5.40
C GLN A 202 -2.18 20.74 4.29
N ASN A 203 -3.38 21.23 4.59
CA ASN A 203 -4.12 22.08 3.66
C ASN A 203 -3.52 23.48 3.67
N VAL A 204 -3.12 23.96 2.49
CA VAL A 204 -2.54 25.29 2.31
C VAL A 204 -3.36 26.13 1.36
N ILE A 205 -3.44 27.43 1.66
CA ILE A 205 -4.04 28.40 0.74
C ILE A 205 -2.97 28.73 -0.31
N VAL A 206 -3.26 28.40 -1.56
CA VAL A 206 -2.36 28.63 -2.70
C VAL A 206 -2.83 29.86 -3.47
N ALA A 207 -1.91 30.81 -3.71
CA ALA A 207 -2.12 31.92 -4.63
C ALA A 207 -1.29 31.66 -5.89
N VAL A 208 -1.94 31.67 -7.05
CA VAL A 208 -1.26 31.48 -8.35
C VAL A 208 -1.01 32.84 -8.98
N MET A 209 0.21 33.35 -8.84
CA MET A 209 0.65 34.62 -9.42
C MET A 209 2.18 34.63 -9.60
N THR A 210 2.68 35.52 -10.45
CA THR A 210 4.11 35.76 -10.59
C THR A 210 4.58 36.76 -9.54
N GLN A 211 5.42 36.33 -8.61
CA GLN A 211 5.95 37.18 -7.54
C GLN A 211 7.47 37.30 -7.68
N GLU A 212 7.95 38.52 -7.95
CA GLU A 212 9.36 38.95 -7.84
C GLU A 212 10.40 38.05 -8.55
N GLY A 213 9.99 37.18 -9.46
CA GLY A 213 10.85 36.24 -10.17
C GLY A 213 11.33 35.03 -9.35
N TYR A 214 11.12 34.99 -8.04
CA TYR A 214 11.56 33.88 -7.19
C TYR A 214 10.71 32.61 -7.35
N SER A 215 9.55 32.70 -7.99
CA SER A 215 8.67 31.57 -8.29
C SER A 215 8.87 30.99 -9.70
N MET A 216 9.99 31.30 -10.36
CA MET A 216 10.32 30.76 -11.69
C MET A 216 10.81 29.31 -11.59
N GLU A 217 10.72 28.55 -12.69
CA GLU A 217 11.25 27.17 -12.82
C GLU A 217 10.82 26.21 -11.68
N ASP A 218 9.51 26.07 -11.47
CA ASP A 218 8.90 25.20 -10.44
C ASP A 218 9.24 25.58 -8.97
N ALA A 219 9.82 26.76 -8.73
CA ALA A 219 10.05 27.27 -7.39
C ALA A 219 8.76 27.74 -6.71
N ILE A 220 8.67 27.55 -5.40
CA ILE A 220 7.51 27.90 -4.57
C ILE A 220 7.95 28.91 -3.51
N ILE A 221 7.17 29.98 -3.35
CA ILE A 221 7.36 30.97 -2.28
C ILE A 221 6.44 30.62 -1.12
N LEU A 222 6.99 30.58 0.09
CA LEU A 222 6.25 30.29 1.31
C LEU A 222 6.10 31.55 2.18
N ASN A 223 4.95 31.65 2.85
CA ASN A 223 4.71 32.71 3.81
C ASN A 223 5.53 32.45 5.10
N ARG A 224 6.53 33.29 5.36
CA ARG A 224 7.40 33.20 6.54
C ARG A 224 6.61 33.13 7.85
N ALA A 225 5.60 33.99 8.00
CA ALA A 225 4.81 34.04 9.22
C ALA A 225 3.97 32.76 9.42
N SER A 226 3.67 32.01 8.37
CA SER A 226 3.00 30.70 8.47
C SER A 226 3.97 29.61 8.93
N ILE A 227 5.22 29.63 8.44
CA ILE A 227 6.29 28.70 8.86
C ILE A 227 6.61 28.89 10.35
N GLU A 228 6.74 30.14 10.79
CA GLU A 228 7.00 30.47 12.20
C GLU A 228 5.88 29.94 13.13
N ARG A 229 4.64 29.91 12.63
CA ARG A 229 3.47 29.33 13.32
C ARG A 229 3.34 27.81 13.20
N GLY A 230 4.24 27.13 12.49
CA GLY A 230 4.30 25.66 12.43
C GLY A 230 3.85 25.02 11.13
N LEU A 231 3.60 25.80 10.06
CA LEU A 231 3.35 25.23 8.73
C LEU A 231 4.56 24.39 8.28
N PHE A 232 4.28 23.15 7.87
CA PHE A 232 5.22 22.12 7.42
C PHE A 232 6.34 21.77 8.42
N ARG A 233 6.18 22.11 9.71
CA ARG A 233 7.14 21.71 10.73
C ARG A 233 7.11 20.19 10.90
N SER A 234 8.28 19.57 10.84
CA SER A 234 8.48 18.14 11.08
C SER A 234 9.69 17.92 11.99
N VAL A 235 9.70 16.79 12.68
CA VAL A 235 10.81 16.29 13.48
C VAL A 235 11.38 15.05 12.79
N TYR A 236 12.70 14.93 12.78
CA TYR A 236 13.41 13.80 12.22
C TYR A 236 14.03 12.98 13.35
N PHE A 237 13.81 11.67 13.34
CA PHE A 237 14.41 10.74 14.30
C PHE A 237 15.43 9.86 13.59
N ARG A 238 16.55 9.69 14.27
CA ARG A 238 17.62 8.79 13.86
C ARG A 238 18.16 8.06 15.09
N PRO A 239 17.74 6.82 15.33
CA PRO A 239 18.31 6.00 16.38
C PRO A 239 19.75 5.61 16.00
N TYR A 240 20.59 5.47 17.02
CA TYR A 240 21.93 4.91 16.90
C TYR A 240 22.02 3.70 17.82
N GLU A 241 22.57 2.62 17.31
CA GLU A 241 22.71 1.36 18.04
C GLU A 241 24.19 1.03 18.21
N ILE A 242 24.52 0.51 19.39
CA ILE A 242 25.85 0.00 19.71
C ILE A 242 25.69 -1.23 20.59
N GLU A 243 26.56 -2.21 20.37
CA GLU A 243 26.58 -3.47 21.11
C GLU A 243 27.93 -3.62 21.80
N GLU A 244 27.92 -4.06 23.06
CA GLU A 244 29.11 -4.50 23.78
C GLU A 244 29.49 -5.91 23.34
N LEU A 245 30.58 -6.03 22.59
CA LEU A 245 31.00 -7.33 22.06
C LEU A 245 31.93 -8.03 23.05
N LYS A 246 31.74 -9.34 23.19
CA LYS A 246 32.67 -10.23 23.88
C LYS A 246 33.57 -10.92 22.87
N TYR A 247 34.86 -10.76 23.04
CA TYR A 247 35.88 -11.31 22.16
C TYR A 247 36.43 -12.64 22.70
N PRO A 248 36.95 -13.52 21.82
CA PRO A 248 37.69 -14.70 22.24
C PRO A 248 38.88 -14.30 23.13
N GLY A 249 39.09 -15.02 24.24
CA GLY A 249 40.12 -14.69 25.24
C GLY A 249 39.62 -13.89 26.43
N GLY A 250 38.29 -13.71 26.57
CA GLY A 250 37.68 -13.08 27.76
C GLY A 250 37.72 -11.55 27.76
N LEU A 251 38.22 -10.95 26.69
CA LEU A 251 38.19 -9.50 26.47
C LEU A 251 36.77 -9.07 26.07
N GLN A 252 36.34 -7.91 26.50
CA GLN A 252 35.02 -7.35 26.15
C GLN A 252 35.12 -5.86 25.92
N ASP A 253 34.22 -5.31 25.10
CA ASP A 253 33.98 -3.88 25.08
C ASP A 253 33.39 -3.41 26.41
N GLU A 254 33.69 -2.17 26.77
CA GLU A 254 33.08 -1.48 27.90
C GLU A 254 32.45 -0.18 27.41
N ILE A 255 31.15 -0.01 27.67
CA ILE A 255 30.50 1.29 27.58
C ILE A 255 30.80 2.05 28.87
N LYS A 256 31.54 3.15 28.70
CA LYS A 256 31.92 4.08 29.77
C LYS A 256 32.44 5.37 29.16
N ILE A 257 32.59 6.40 30.00
CA ILE A 257 33.32 7.62 29.60
C ILE A 257 34.78 7.24 29.31
N PRO A 258 35.30 7.45 28.08
CA PRO A 258 36.68 7.07 27.75
C PRO A 258 37.70 7.97 28.46
N ASP A 259 38.75 7.36 29.01
CA ASP A 259 39.86 8.10 29.62
C ASP A 259 40.71 8.82 28.55
N PRO A 260 41.37 9.95 28.88
CA PRO A 260 42.24 10.67 27.95
C PRO A 260 43.39 9.84 27.37
N ASP A 261 43.81 8.79 28.07
CA ASP A 261 44.91 7.90 27.67
C ASP A 261 44.49 6.84 26.65
N VAL A 262 43.18 6.68 26.40
CA VAL A 262 42.66 5.71 25.43
C VAL A 262 43.04 6.12 24.01
N VAL A 263 43.47 5.14 23.21
CA VAL A 263 43.80 5.34 21.80
C VAL A 263 42.57 5.89 21.06
N HIS A 264 42.77 6.94 20.25
CA HIS A 264 41.70 7.67 19.55
C HIS A 264 40.72 8.46 20.44
N TYR A 265 41.15 8.86 21.63
CA TYR A 265 40.41 9.81 22.47
C TYR A 265 40.06 11.09 21.69
N LYS A 266 38.76 11.42 21.65
CA LYS A 266 38.24 12.53 20.84
C LYS A 266 38.29 13.90 21.55
N GLY A 267 38.89 13.98 22.73
CA GLY A 267 38.97 15.20 23.54
C GLY A 267 37.78 15.40 24.47
N LYS A 268 38.02 16.00 25.64
CA LYS A 268 37.05 16.11 26.74
C LYS A 268 35.73 16.78 26.33
N TYR A 269 35.79 17.79 25.47
CA TYR A 269 34.61 18.54 25.03
C TYR A 269 33.57 17.67 24.32
N ARG A 270 33.99 16.64 23.56
CA ARG A 270 33.07 15.79 22.78
C ARG A 270 32.34 14.75 23.63
N TYR A 271 32.83 14.48 24.84
CA TYR A 271 32.23 13.55 25.80
C TYR A 271 31.40 14.28 26.88
N ARG A 272 31.21 15.61 26.76
CA ARG A 272 30.60 16.46 27.80
C ARG A 272 29.14 16.11 28.14
N HIS A 273 28.45 15.38 27.26
CA HIS A 273 27.04 15.03 27.42
C HIS A 273 26.83 13.59 27.88
N LEU A 274 27.90 12.82 28.13
CA LEU A 274 27.78 11.46 28.66
C LEU A 274 27.53 11.49 30.16
N ASP A 275 26.57 10.68 30.61
CA ASP A 275 26.35 10.35 32.02
C ASP A 275 27.40 9.34 32.52
N ASP A 276 27.33 9.03 33.82
CA ASP A 276 28.28 8.13 34.51
C ASP A 276 28.35 6.72 33.88
N ASP A 277 27.31 6.30 33.18
CA ASP A 277 27.24 5.03 32.44
C ASP A 277 27.88 5.10 31.05
N GLY A 278 28.34 6.27 30.60
CA GLY A 278 28.92 6.47 29.27
C GLY A 278 27.91 6.65 28.15
N ILE A 279 26.63 6.89 28.46
CA ILE A 279 25.54 7.13 27.50
C ILE A 279 25.07 8.59 27.63
N VAL A 280 24.67 9.21 26.51
CA VAL A 280 24.12 10.56 26.52
C VAL A 280 22.79 10.64 27.30
N TYR A 281 22.62 11.67 28.13
CA TYR A 281 21.36 11.92 28.82
C TYR A 281 20.26 12.44 27.86
N PRO A 282 18.97 12.14 28.13
CA PRO A 282 17.86 12.65 27.30
C PRO A 282 17.82 14.18 27.25
N GLU A 283 17.36 14.75 26.13
CA GLU A 283 17.26 16.21 25.90
C GLU A 283 18.60 16.96 25.84
N ALA A 284 19.74 16.27 25.70
CA ALA A 284 21.03 16.91 25.43
C ALA A 284 21.06 17.58 24.04
N GLU A 285 21.44 18.85 23.98
CA GLU A 285 21.67 19.56 22.72
C GLU A 285 23.01 19.12 22.11
N MET A 286 22.93 18.27 21.08
CA MET A 286 24.09 17.68 20.43
C MET A 286 24.49 18.45 19.16
N GLU A 287 25.80 18.57 18.93
CA GLU A 287 26.37 19.13 17.71
C GLU A 287 27.15 18.08 16.90
N GLY A 288 27.51 18.44 15.67
CA GLY A 288 28.30 17.59 14.78
C GLY A 288 29.65 17.21 15.41
N GLY A 289 29.83 15.93 15.73
CA GLY A 289 31.07 15.38 16.27
C GLY A 289 31.04 15.05 17.76
N ASP A 290 29.95 15.38 18.46
CA ASP A 290 29.70 14.94 19.82
C ASP A 290 29.46 13.43 19.90
N VAL A 291 29.76 12.85 21.06
CA VAL A 291 29.69 11.40 21.28
C VAL A 291 28.36 11.06 21.95
N LEU A 292 27.61 10.12 21.34
CA LEU A 292 26.34 9.60 21.88
C LEU A 292 26.57 8.47 22.90
N VAL A 293 27.52 7.58 22.62
CA VAL A 293 27.91 6.48 23.50
C VAL A 293 29.42 6.36 23.53
N GLY A 294 30.00 6.40 24.73
CA GLY A 294 31.41 6.17 24.97
C GLY A 294 31.70 4.67 24.98
N ARG A 295 32.37 4.17 23.94
CA ARG A 295 32.83 2.76 23.86
C ARG A 295 34.34 2.71 23.94
N VAL A 296 34.85 1.86 24.82
CA VAL A 296 36.27 1.51 24.90
C VAL A 296 36.41 0.04 24.53
N SER A 297 37.15 -0.23 23.46
CA SER A 297 37.42 -1.58 22.99
C SER A 297 38.83 -2.03 23.41
N PRO A 298 39.01 -3.31 23.76
CA PRO A 298 40.32 -3.85 24.11
C PRO A 298 41.23 -3.92 22.86
N PRO A 299 42.55 -3.86 23.03
CA PRO A 299 43.48 -3.95 21.92
C PRO A 299 43.36 -5.31 21.22
N ARG A 300 43.41 -5.30 19.88
CA ARG A 300 43.28 -6.50 19.04
C ARG A 300 44.46 -7.49 19.21
N PHE A 301 45.63 -6.99 19.62
CA PHE A 301 46.83 -7.78 19.86
C PHE A 301 47.34 -7.49 21.27
N ILE A 302 47.27 -8.47 22.17
CA ILE A 302 48.03 -8.45 23.42
C ILE A 302 49.38 -9.13 23.11
N GLY A 303 50.42 -8.33 22.88
CA GLY A 303 51.81 -8.78 22.81
C GLY A 303 52.29 -9.36 21.47
N ILE A 304 53.08 -8.55 20.75
CA ILE A 304 54.43 -8.95 20.30
C ILE A 304 55.38 -7.91 20.88
#